data_AF-A0A938G6H3-F1
#
_entry.id   AF-A0A938G6H3-F1
#
_cell.length_a   1.000
_cell.length_b   1.000
_cell.length_c   1.000
_cell.angle_alpha   90.00
_cell.angle_beta   90.00
_cell.angle_gamma   90.00
#
_symmetry.space_group_name_H-M   'P 1'
#
loop_
_entity.id
_entity.type
_entity.pdbx_description
1 polymer ?
#
loop_
_entity_poly.entity_id
_entity_poly.type
_entity_poly.pdbx_seq_one_letter_code
_entity_poly.pdbx_strand_id
1 'polypeptide(L)'
;MLGDIADALESLVRQVLQMMNAGETLDTIVHTVKVPADVLAKPYLRPLYDEPEFVVRNIWRLYGGWWDGAASRLKPAPDSVLGAEIASLAGGADVLIARAKGLAEEGDLRLACHLADFAAWAAPDDATIHTRRAEIYNKRRDVELSLMSKGIFKAAARESEAVVKRNQP
;
A
#
# COMPACT_ATOMS: atom_id res chain seq x y z
N MET A 1 3.66 26.42 -16.24
CA MET A 1 3.64 26.04 -14.81
C MET A 1 2.21 25.92 -14.29
N LEU A 2 1.46 27.02 -14.10
CA LEU A 2 0.09 26.92 -13.56
C LEU A 2 -0.85 26.11 -14.45
N GLY A 3 -0.79 26.32 -15.78
CA GLY A 3 -1.54 25.51 -16.74
C GLY A 3 -1.22 24.03 -16.64
N ASP A 4 0.08 23.67 -16.63
CA ASP A 4 0.52 22.27 -16.51
C ASP A 4 -0.01 21.58 -15.24
N ILE A 5 -0.05 22.30 -14.12
CA ILE A 5 -0.56 21.79 -12.84
C ILE A 5 -2.07 21.60 -12.91
N ALA A 6 -2.79 22.60 -13.41
CA ALA A 6 -4.24 22.52 -13.59
C ALA A 6 -4.62 21.37 -14.52
N ASP A 7 -3.98 21.27 -15.68
CA ASP A 7 -4.23 20.21 -16.67
C ASP A 7 -3.99 18.81 -16.08
N ALA A 8 -2.92 18.62 -15.29
CA ALA A 8 -2.64 17.35 -14.64
C ALA A 8 -3.72 16.96 -13.62
N LEU A 9 -4.14 17.90 -12.76
CA LEU A 9 -5.17 17.66 -11.74
C LEU A 9 -6.54 17.43 -12.37
N GLU A 10 -6.92 18.26 -13.35
CA GLU A 10 -8.17 18.08 -14.08
C GLU A 10 -8.19 16.76 -14.87
N SER A 11 -7.05 16.34 -15.43
CA SER A 11 -6.93 15.04 -16.09
C SER A 11 -7.19 13.90 -15.12
N LEU A 12 -6.63 13.94 -13.91
CA LEU A 12 -6.93 12.94 -12.87
C LEU A 12 -8.43 12.92 -12.52
N VAL A 13 -9.06 14.08 -12.33
CA VAL A 13 -10.50 14.17 -12.05
C VAL A 13 -11.31 13.56 -13.20
N ARG A 14 -11.02 13.93 -14.45
CA ARG A 14 -11.72 13.41 -15.63
C ARG A 14 -11.58 11.89 -15.76
N GLN A 15 -10.36 11.36 -15.64
CA GLN A 15 -10.10 9.92 -15.74
C GLN A 15 -10.84 9.13 -14.66
N VAL A 16 -10.75 9.57 -13.40
CA VAL A 16 -11.43 8.90 -12.27
C VAL A 16 -12.94 8.93 -12.45
N LEU A 17 -13.54 10.09 -12.74
CA LEU A 17 -14.99 10.20 -12.92
C LEU A 17 -15.49 9.39 -14.12
N GLN A 18 -14.73 9.34 -15.22
CA GLN A 18 -15.09 8.51 -16.37
C GLN A 18 -15.17 7.03 -15.99
N MET A 19 -14.18 6.51 -15.27
CA MET A 19 -14.17 5.12 -14.83
C MET A 19 -15.24 4.84 -13.75
N MET A 20 -15.45 5.75 -12.80
CA MET A 20 -16.55 5.64 -11.83
C MET A 20 -17.92 5.55 -12.52
N ASN A 21 -18.17 6.41 -13.51
CA ASN A 21 -19.42 6.39 -14.28
C ASN A 21 -19.56 5.14 -15.16
N ALA A 22 -18.45 4.49 -15.52
CA ALA A 22 -18.44 3.20 -16.19
C ALA A 22 -18.67 2.01 -15.24
N GLY A 23 -18.77 2.25 -13.92
CA GLY A 23 -19.00 1.22 -12.91
C GLY A 23 -17.74 0.50 -12.44
N GLU A 24 -16.55 1.06 -12.72
CA GLU A 24 -15.28 0.46 -12.29
C GLU A 24 -15.08 0.57 -10.77
N THR A 25 -14.42 -0.43 -10.19
CA THR A 25 -14.07 -0.44 -8.76
C THR A 25 -12.89 0.49 -8.49
N LEU A 26 -12.75 0.93 -7.23
CA LEU A 26 -11.59 1.74 -6.83
C LEU A 26 -10.28 1.02 -7.11
N ASP A 27 -10.24 -0.30 -6.89
CA ASP A 27 -9.05 -1.12 -7.14
C ASP A 27 -8.61 -1.03 -8.61
N THR A 28 -9.54 -1.18 -9.56
CA THR A 28 -9.24 -1.00 -10.98
C THR A 28 -8.75 0.41 -11.29
N ILE A 29 -9.39 1.43 -10.71
CA ILE A 29 -9.09 2.84 -10.95
C ILE A 29 -7.68 3.23 -10.48
N VAL A 30 -7.27 2.86 -9.26
CA VAL A 30 -5.94 3.23 -8.73
C VAL A 30 -4.79 2.59 -9.54
N HIS A 31 -5.04 1.42 -10.12
CA HIS A 31 -4.04 0.74 -10.94
C HIS A 31 -4.04 1.22 -12.40
N THR A 32 -5.14 1.82 -12.88
CA THR A 32 -5.28 2.28 -14.28
C THR A 32 -4.97 3.77 -14.47
N VAL A 33 -5.49 4.64 -13.61
CA VAL A 33 -5.35 6.11 -13.76
C VAL A 33 -3.91 6.53 -13.50
N LYS A 34 -3.33 7.29 -14.44
CA LYS A 34 -1.95 7.80 -14.35
C LYS A 34 -1.84 9.22 -14.87
N VAL A 35 -0.85 9.94 -14.36
CA VAL A 35 -0.35 11.18 -14.99
C VAL A 35 0.81 10.79 -15.92
N PRO A 36 0.88 11.34 -17.14
CA PRO A 36 2.00 11.07 -18.06
C PRO A 36 3.38 11.32 -17.42
N ALA A 37 4.34 10.46 -17.70
CA ALA A 37 5.65 10.48 -17.05
C ALA A 37 6.46 11.76 -17.35
N ASP A 38 6.32 12.31 -18.54
CA ASP A 38 6.92 13.57 -18.97
C ASP A 38 6.35 14.78 -18.19
N VAL A 39 5.06 14.74 -17.86
CA VAL A 39 4.42 15.74 -16.99
C VAL A 39 4.96 15.64 -15.56
N LEU A 40 5.07 14.44 -15.01
CA LEU A 40 5.64 14.21 -13.67
C LEU A 40 7.14 14.49 -13.57
N ALA A 41 7.87 14.47 -14.68
CA ALA A 41 9.30 14.79 -14.72
C ALA A 41 9.58 16.29 -14.48
N LYS A 42 8.58 17.16 -14.72
CA LYS A 42 8.70 18.62 -14.51
C LYS A 42 9.02 18.92 -13.04
N PRO A 43 9.98 19.82 -12.73
CA PRO A 43 10.50 20.02 -11.37
C PRO A 43 9.43 20.30 -10.31
N TYR A 44 8.36 21.00 -10.67
CA TYR A 44 7.26 21.41 -9.80
C TYR A 44 6.07 20.43 -9.76
N LEU A 45 6.11 19.33 -10.51
CA LEU A 45 5.10 18.26 -10.52
C LEU A 45 5.65 16.89 -10.09
N ARG A 46 6.95 16.82 -9.77
CA ARG A 46 7.54 15.60 -9.22
C ARG A 46 6.84 15.24 -7.90
N PRO A 47 6.45 13.97 -7.69
CA PRO A 47 5.73 13.54 -6.51
C PRO A 47 6.68 13.36 -5.32
N LEU A 48 7.22 14.48 -4.82
CA LEU A 48 8.20 14.50 -3.74
C LEU A 48 7.55 14.51 -2.36
N TYR A 49 6.42 15.21 -2.21
CA TYR A 49 5.67 15.22 -0.95
C TYR A 49 4.54 14.20 -0.99
N ASP A 50 3.61 14.41 -1.93
CA ASP A 50 2.45 13.58 -2.23
C ASP A 50 2.61 12.90 -3.61
N GLU A 51 1.67 12.05 -4.02
CA GLU A 51 1.72 11.29 -5.28
C GLU A 51 0.35 11.10 -5.96
N PRO A 52 0.31 10.91 -7.29
CA PRO A 52 -0.94 10.78 -8.03
C PRO A 52 -1.90 9.69 -7.53
N GLU A 53 -1.39 8.56 -7.02
CA GLU A 53 -2.25 7.49 -6.49
C GLU A 53 -3.10 7.99 -5.30
N PHE A 54 -2.55 8.87 -4.46
CA PHE A 54 -3.27 9.43 -3.31
C PHE A 54 -4.33 10.46 -3.76
N VAL A 55 -4.01 11.26 -4.77
CA VAL A 55 -4.98 12.17 -5.40
C VAL A 55 -6.14 11.39 -6.01
N VAL A 56 -5.88 10.28 -6.70
CA VAL A 56 -6.92 9.39 -7.23
C VAL A 56 -7.84 8.88 -6.12
N ARG A 57 -7.28 8.41 -5.00
CA ARG A 57 -8.08 7.97 -3.83
C ARG A 57 -8.91 9.11 -3.23
N ASN A 58 -8.37 10.32 -3.20
CA ASN A 58 -9.09 11.49 -2.70
C ASN A 58 -10.24 11.91 -3.62
N ILE A 59 -10.06 11.83 -4.95
CA ILE A 59 -11.13 12.08 -5.92
C ILE A 59 -12.23 11.03 -5.77
N TRP A 60 -11.87 9.74 -5.67
CA TRP A 60 -12.86 8.70 -5.36
C TRP A 60 -13.63 9.02 -4.08
N ARG A 61 -12.93 9.38 -3.00
CA ARG A 61 -13.55 9.70 -1.72
C ARG A 61 -14.46 10.93 -1.78
N LEU A 62 -14.11 11.92 -2.59
CA LEU A 62 -14.91 13.12 -2.79
C LEU A 62 -16.27 12.82 -3.43
N TYR A 63 -16.31 11.93 -4.44
CA TYR A 63 -17.53 11.66 -5.22
C TYR A 63 -18.26 10.38 -4.83
N GLY A 64 -17.54 9.31 -4.49
CA GLY A 64 -18.07 7.98 -4.17
C GLY A 64 -18.05 7.63 -2.68
N GLY A 65 -17.42 8.46 -1.85
CA GLY A 65 -17.27 8.20 -0.43
C GLY A 65 -16.21 7.13 -0.11
N TRP A 66 -16.34 6.47 1.04
CA TRP A 66 -15.33 5.52 1.53
C TRP A 66 -15.46 4.11 0.93
N TRP A 67 -16.63 3.78 0.38
CA TRP A 67 -16.93 2.46 -0.15
C TRP A 67 -16.16 2.20 -1.44
N ASP A 68 -15.50 1.05 -1.60
CA ASP A 68 -14.60 0.75 -2.73
C ASP A 68 -15.19 -0.21 -3.77
N GLY A 69 -16.39 -0.75 -3.52
CA GLY A 69 -17.13 -1.65 -4.40
C GLY A 69 -17.01 -3.13 -4.04
N ALA A 70 -16.05 -3.55 -3.20
CA ALA A 70 -15.84 -4.96 -2.88
C ALA A 70 -16.64 -5.39 -1.64
N ALA A 71 -17.71 -6.17 -1.81
CA ALA A 71 -18.66 -6.59 -0.74
C ALA A 71 -17.99 -6.99 0.59
N SER A 72 -16.90 -7.76 0.52
CA SER A 72 -16.14 -8.24 1.69
C SER A 72 -15.49 -7.12 2.53
N ARG A 73 -15.30 -5.92 1.95
CA ARG A 73 -14.67 -4.76 2.58
C ARG A 73 -15.67 -3.77 3.17
N LEU A 74 -16.99 -4.05 3.09
CA LEU A 74 -18.01 -3.14 3.63
C LEU A 74 -18.02 -3.18 5.17
N LYS A 75 -17.86 -4.39 5.72
CA LYS A 75 -17.76 -4.66 7.16
C LYS A 75 -16.74 -5.79 7.36
N PRO A 76 -15.44 -5.53 7.11
CA PRO A 76 -14.43 -6.57 7.11
C PRO A 76 -14.26 -7.17 8.51
N ALA A 77 -13.79 -8.41 8.57
CA ALA A 77 -13.29 -8.99 9.82
C ALA A 77 -12.06 -8.21 10.33
N PRO A 78 -11.73 -8.30 11.63
CA PRO A 78 -10.46 -7.76 12.13
C PRO A 78 -9.26 -8.37 11.40
N ASP A 79 -8.23 -7.56 11.13
CA ASP A 79 -7.03 -7.98 10.41
C ASP A 79 -6.32 -9.17 11.07
N SER A 80 -6.30 -9.22 12.41
CA SER A 80 -5.74 -10.34 13.17
C SER A 80 -6.48 -11.66 12.94
N VAL A 81 -7.81 -11.61 12.82
CA VAL A 81 -8.65 -12.78 12.58
C VAL A 81 -8.46 -13.27 11.15
N LEU A 82 -8.49 -12.38 10.17
CA LEU A 82 -8.25 -12.74 8.77
C LEU A 82 -6.81 -13.24 8.56
N GLY A 83 -5.82 -12.57 9.14
CA GLY A 83 -4.41 -12.96 9.04
C GLY A 83 -4.13 -14.34 9.61
N ALA A 84 -4.70 -14.67 10.78
CA ALA A 84 -4.58 -16.00 11.37
C ALA A 84 -5.21 -17.09 10.48
N GLU A 85 -6.38 -16.84 9.89
CA GLU A 85 -7.03 -17.79 8.98
C GLU A 85 -6.20 -18.01 7.71
N ILE A 86 -5.71 -16.94 7.08
CA ILE A 86 -4.85 -17.03 5.90
C ILE A 86 -3.54 -17.77 6.21
N ALA A 87 -2.94 -17.52 7.39
CA ALA A 87 -1.76 -18.25 7.82
C ALA A 87 -2.04 -19.75 8.01
N SER A 88 -3.16 -20.10 8.65
CA SER A 88 -3.60 -21.50 8.81
C SER A 88 -3.73 -22.20 7.45
N LEU A 89 -4.41 -21.58 6.49
CA LEU A 89 -4.57 -22.10 5.13
C LEU A 89 -3.25 -22.25 4.38
N ALA A 90 -2.28 -21.37 4.63
CA ALA A 90 -0.96 -21.39 3.99
C ALA A 90 0.04 -22.36 4.66
N GLY A 91 -0.29 -22.96 5.80
CA GLY A 91 0.61 -23.85 6.56
C GLY A 91 1.44 -23.14 7.64
N GLY A 92 1.04 -21.94 8.06
CA GLY A 92 1.60 -21.20 9.19
C GLY A 92 2.11 -19.80 8.82
N ALA A 93 2.31 -18.96 9.84
CA ALA A 93 2.83 -17.60 9.68
C ALA A 93 4.26 -17.58 9.12
N ASP A 94 5.08 -18.59 9.45
CA ASP A 94 6.43 -18.76 8.91
C ASP A 94 6.44 -18.95 7.38
N VAL A 95 5.44 -19.66 6.84
CA VAL A 95 5.31 -19.88 5.40
C VAL A 95 4.97 -18.56 4.69
N LEU A 96 4.04 -17.77 5.26
CA LEU A 96 3.68 -16.47 4.73
C LEU A 96 4.88 -15.51 4.71
N ILE A 97 5.62 -15.38 5.82
CA ILE A 97 6.75 -14.45 5.88
C ILE A 97 7.91 -14.91 4.98
N ALA A 98 8.10 -16.21 4.80
CA ALA A 98 9.08 -16.75 3.86
C ALA A 98 8.70 -16.40 2.42
N ARG A 99 7.41 -16.55 2.03
CA ARG A 99 6.96 -16.14 0.69
C ARG A 99 7.02 -14.63 0.51
N ALA A 100 6.67 -13.85 1.53
CA ALA A 100 6.79 -12.40 1.52
C ALA A 100 8.24 -11.95 1.22
N LYS A 101 9.23 -12.59 1.87
CA LYS A 101 10.64 -12.33 1.61
C LYS A 101 11.03 -12.66 0.15
N GLY A 102 10.60 -13.82 -0.36
CA GLY A 102 10.85 -14.20 -1.76
C GLY A 102 10.28 -13.19 -2.76
N LEU A 103 9.03 -12.75 -2.57
CA LEU A 103 8.42 -11.70 -3.39
C LEU A 103 9.17 -10.37 -3.30
N ALA A 104 9.64 -10.00 -2.11
CA ALA A 104 10.44 -8.80 -1.94
C ALA A 104 11.77 -8.90 -2.70
N GLU A 105 12.42 -10.06 -2.73
CA GLU A 105 13.62 -10.35 -3.52
C GLU A 105 13.35 -10.31 -5.03
N GLU A 106 12.20 -10.84 -5.46
CA GLU A 106 11.69 -10.77 -6.85
C GLU A 106 11.29 -9.34 -7.27
N GLY A 107 11.13 -8.42 -6.33
CA GLY A 107 10.80 -7.00 -6.57
C GLY A 107 9.30 -6.67 -6.44
N ASP A 108 8.43 -7.66 -6.21
CA ASP A 108 7.01 -7.42 -5.93
C ASP A 108 6.78 -7.02 -4.46
N LEU A 109 7.18 -5.78 -4.17
CA LEU A 109 7.15 -5.24 -2.82
C LEU A 109 5.73 -4.95 -2.34
N ARG A 110 4.76 -4.71 -3.24
CA ARG A 110 3.36 -4.46 -2.83
C ARG A 110 2.76 -5.74 -2.26
N LEU A 111 2.89 -6.86 -2.99
CA LEU A 111 2.40 -8.14 -2.51
C LEU A 111 3.20 -8.67 -1.31
N ALA A 112 4.52 -8.45 -1.29
CA ALA A 112 5.36 -8.79 -0.15
C ALA A 112 4.88 -8.12 1.15
N CYS A 113 4.53 -6.83 1.11
CA CYS A 113 3.99 -6.13 2.28
C CYS A 113 2.68 -6.76 2.78
N HIS A 114 1.75 -7.11 1.87
CA HIS A 114 0.50 -7.78 2.26
C HIS A 114 0.73 -9.12 2.97
N LEU A 115 1.61 -9.97 2.43
CA LEU A 115 1.90 -11.27 3.07
C LEU A 115 2.66 -11.11 4.39
N ALA A 116 3.54 -10.10 4.48
CA ALA A 116 4.23 -9.79 5.73
C ALA A 116 3.28 -9.30 6.83
N ASP A 117 2.26 -8.51 6.48
CA ASP A 117 1.21 -8.10 7.42
C ASP A 117 0.39 -9.29 7.90
N PHE A 118 -0.08 -10.16 7.00
CA PHE A 118 -0.81 -11.37 7.41
C PHE A 118 0.02 -12.28 8.34
N ALA A 119 1.32 -12.45 8.08
CA ALA A 119 2.20 -13.19 8.95
C ALA A 119 2.34 -12.55 10.34
N ALA A 120 2.57 -11.23 10.40
CA ALA A 120 2.72 -10.52 11.66
C ALA A 120 1.42 -10.46 12.47
N TRP A 121 0.27 -10.34 11.82
CA TRP A 121 -1.02 -10.42 12.47
C TRP A 121 -1.35 -11.81 13.01
N ALA A 122 -0.91 -12.86 12.34
CA ALA A 122 -1.06 -14.25 12.80
C ALA A 122 -0.13 -14.61 13.96
N ALA A 123 1.04 -13.95 14.05
CA ALA A 123 2.06 -14.21 15.07
C ALA A 123 2.62 -12.90 15.68
N PRO A 124 1.80 -12.18 16.47
CA PRO A 124 2.06 -10.79 16.87
C PRO A 124 3.23 -10.59 17.83
N ASP A 125 3.76 -11.65 18.42
CA ASP A 125 4.91 -11.63 19.33
C ASP A 125 6.14 -12.35 18.76
N ASP A 126 6.06 -12.88 17.53
CA ASP A 126 7.20 -13.57 16.93
C ASP A 126 8.25 -12.57 16.43
N ALA A 127 9.37 -12.51 17.15
CA ALA A 127 10.46 -11.59 16.83
C ALA A 127 11.05 -11.85 15.42
N THR A 128 11.11 -13.10 14.96
CA THR A 128 11.66 -13.44 13.65
C THR A 128 10.78 -12.92 12.52
N ILE A 129 9.47 -13.09 12.64
CA ILE A 129 8.48 -12.58 11.68
C ILE A 129 8.54 -11.06 11.63
N HIS A 130 8.59 -10.40 12.79
CA HIS A 130 8.66 -8.94 12.88
C HIS A 130 9.99 -8.39 12.34
N THR A 131 11.13 -9.06 12.55
CA THR A 131 12.40 -8.69 11.91
C THR A 131 12.26 -8.68 10.39
N ARG A 132 11.70 -9.74 9.79
CA ARG A 132 11.53 -9.84 8.34
C ARG A 132 10.51 -8.83 7.79
N ARG A 133 9.41 -8.60 8.50
CA ARG A 133 8.43 -7.57 8.14
C ARG A 133 9.08 -6.19 8.11
N ALA A 134 9.91 -5.85 9.10
CA ALA A 134 10.65 -4.60 9.12
C ALA A 134 11.62 -4.46 7.93
N GLU A 135 12.33 -5.52 7.57
CA GLU A 135 13.21 -5.55 6.38
C GLU A 135 12.42 -5.27 5.10
N ILE A 136 11.28 -5.94 4.91
CA ILE A 136 10.41 -5.77 3.73
C ILE A 136 9.90 -4.33 3.64
N TYR A 137 9.43 -3.74 4.73
CA TYR A 137 8.95 -2.36 4.73
C TYR A 137 10.07 -1.33 4.53
N ASN A 138 11.28 -1.58 5.04
CA ASN A 138 12.44 -0.74 4.71
C ASN A 138 12.78 -0.84 3.21
N LYS A 139 12.74 -2.04 2.61
CA LYS A 139 12.93 -2.22 1.16
C LYS A 139 11.83 -1.54 0.34
N ARG A 140 10.56 -1.61 0.78
CA ARG A 140 9.44 -0.88 0.18
C ARG A 140 9.69 0.62 0.22
N ARG A 141 10.10 1.16 1.36
CA ARG A 141 10.43 2.57 1.52
C ARG A 141 11.53 3.04 0.57
N ASP A 142 12.57 2.24 0.36
CA ASP A 142 13.74 2.63 -0.42
C ASP A 142 13.43 2.86 -1.91
N VAL A 143 12.39 2.20 -2.44
CA VAL A 143 11.95 2.36 -3.84
C VAL A 143 10.93 3.47 -4.05
N GLU A 144 10.40 4.05 -2.97
CA GLU A 144 9.43 5.14 -3.09
C GLU A 144 10.09 6.48 -3.39
N LEU A 145 9.34 7.38 -4.01
CA LEU A 145 9.79 8.76 -4.19
C LEU A 145 9.23 9.68 -3.09
N SER A 146 7.93 9.61 -2.85
CA SER A 146 7.19 10.55 -2.00
C SER A 146 7.57 10.44 -0.52
N LEU A 147 7.67 11.59 0.15
CA LEU A 147 7.95 11.66 1.59
C LEU A 147 6.83 11.02 2.41
N MET A 148 5.57 11.14 1.97
CA MET A 148 4.43 10.52 2.63
C MET A 148 4.55 8.99 2.63
N SER A 149 4.78 8.36 1.47
CA SER A 149 4.97 6.90 1.39
C SER A 149 6.18 6.45 2.19
N LYS A 150 7.31 7.16 2.09
CA LYS A 150 8.52 6.84 2.88
C LYS A 150 8.29 6.89 4.37
N GLY A 151 7.55 7.89 4.84
CA GLY A 151 7.22 8.07 6.25
C GLY A 151 6.35 6.93 6.78
N ILE A 152 5.28 6.60 6.05
CA ILE A 152 4.33 5.54 6.43
C ILE A 152 5.02 4.17 6.44
N PHE A 153 5.78 3.83 5.39
CA PHE A 153 6.50 2.55 5.37
C PHE A 153 7.58 2.48 6.44
N LYS A 154 8.26 3.59 6.78
CA LYS A 154 9.18 3.58 7.93
C LYS A 154 8.46 3.39 9.26
N ALA A 155 7.27 3.94 9.43
CA ALA A 155 6.46 3.73 10.62
C ALA A 155 6.11 2.24 10.80
N ALA A 156 5.62 1.59 9.73
CA ALA A 156 5.33 0.15 9.75
C ALA A 156 6.55 -0.70 10.10
N ALA A 157 7.73 -0.38 9.58
CA ALA A 157 8.98 -1.05 9.96
C ALA A 157 9.31 -0.85 11.45
N ARG A 158 9.16 0.39 11.97
CA ARG A 158 9.42 0.72 13.38
C ARG A 158 8.48 0.02 14.35
N GLU A 159 7.22 -0.17 13.98
CA GLU A 159 6.26 -0.95 14.77
C GLU A 159 6.78 -2.38 15.00
N SER A 160 7.32 -3.02 13.96
CA SER A 160 7.90 -4.36 14.08
C SER A 160 9.25 -4.35 14.81
N GLU A 161 10.11 -3.37 14.56
CA GLU A 161 11.36 -3.17 15.32
C GLU A 161 11.08 -3.03 16.83
N ALA A 162 9.94 -2.44 17.23
CA ALA A 162 9.54 -2.32 18.64
C ALA A 162 9.13 -3.66 19.25
N VAL A 163 8.42 -4.53 18.50
CA VAL A 163 8.10 -5.90 18.93
C VAL A 163 9.37 -6.71 19.14
N VAL A 164 10.31 -6.64 18.19
CA VAL A 164 11.61 -7.32 18.29
C VAL A 164 12.35 -6.90 19.57
N LYS A 165 12.43 -5.60 19.84
CA LYS A 165 13.09 -5.09 21.07
C LYS A 165 12.42 -5.55 22.35
N ARG A 166 11.08 -5.64 22.36
CA ARG A 166 10.32 -6.11 23.53
C ARG A 166 10.60 -7.59 23.84
N ASN A 167 10.86 -8.38 22.81
CA ASN A 167 11.00 -9.83 22.90
C ASN A 167 12.47 -10.29 22.85
N GLN A 168 13.43 -9.36 22.99
CA GLN A 168 14.85 -9.69 23.20
C GLN A 168 15.08 -10.04 24.69
N PRO A 169 15.82 -11.12 24.98
CA PRO A 169 16.16 -11.52 26.35
C PRO A 169 17.12 -10.56 27.05
#